data_AF-A0A963K3E3-F1
#
_entry.id   AF-A0A963K3E3-F1
#
_cell.length_a   1.000
_cell.length_b   1.000
_cell.length_c   1.000
_cell.angle_alpha   90.00
_cell.angle_beta   90.00
_cell.angle_gamma   90.00
#
_symmetry.space_group_name_H-M   'P 1'
#
loop_
_entity.id
_entity.type
_entity.pdbx_description
1 polymer ?
#
loop_
_entity_poly.entity_id
_entity_poly.type
_entity_poly.pdbx_seq_one_letter_code
_entity_poly.pdbx_strand_id
1 'polypeptide(L)' 'VNGFGATPLMELYLVYDEAARRVEAAGLTVARSLVGNWCTSLDMAGCSLTVTRLDAETTGLWDAPVHTPALRWGC' A
#
# COMPACT_ATOMS: atom_id res chain seq x y z
N VAL A 1 -1.81 1.30 -1.60
CA VAL A 1 -2.25 2.41 -2.48
C VAL A 1 -1.03 3.01 -3.14
N ASN A 2 -0.97 2.92 -4.46
CA ASN A 2 0.16 3.40 -5.26
C ASN A 2 -0.25 4.65 -6.05
N GLY A 3 0.51 5.74 -5.95
CA GLY A 3 0.37 6.89 -6.83
C GLY A 3 1.18 6.69 -8.12
N PHE A 4 0.66 7.17 -9.25
CA PHE A 4 1.35 7.10 -10.54
C PHE A 4 2.34 8.24 -10.79
N GLY A 5 2.48 9.19 -9.86
CA GLY A 5 3.46 10.27 -9.97
C GLY A 5 2.92 11.57 -9.38
N ALA A 6 1.96 12.19 -10.09
CA ALA A 6 1.49 13.54 -9.78
C ALA A 6 0.34 13.61 -8.75
N THR A 7 -0.19 12.48 -8.29
CA THR A 7 -1.23 12.47 -7.25
C THR A 7 -0.64 12.84 -5.88
N PRO A 8 -1.14 13.89 -5.20
CA PRO A 8 -0.67 14.27 -3.87
C PRO A 8 -0.81 13.14 -2.85
N LEU A 9 0.17 13.03 -1.95
CA LEU A 9 0.15 12.00 -0.90
C LEU A 9 -1.13 12.05 -0.04
N MET A 10 -1.66 13.25 0.22
CA MET A 10 -2.93 13.44 0.93
C MET A 10 -4.10 12.76 0.21
N GLU A 11 -4.18 12.88 -1.12
CA GLU A 11 -5.24 12.23 -1.90
C GLU A 11 -5.09 10.70 -1.89
N LEU A 12 -3.86 10.18 -1.89
CA LEU A 12 -3.62 8.74 -1.74
C LEU A 12 -4.10 8.22 -0.38
N TYR A 13 -4.00 9.03 0.68
CA TYR A 13 -4.55 8.67 2.00
C TYR A 13 -6.08 8.73 2.04
N LEU A 14 -6.72 9.65 1.31
CA LEU A 14 -8.18 9.62 1.14
C LEU A 14 -8.65 8.36 0.40
N VAL A 15 -7.93 7.95 -0.63
CA VAL A 15 -8.18 6.68 -1.34
C VAL A 15 -7.95 5.48 -0.41
N TYR A 16 -6.93 5.51 0.44
CA TYR A 16 -6.67 4.47 1.43
C TYR A 16 -7.83 4.33 2.43
N ASP A 17 -8.33 5.44 2.98
CA ASP A 17 -9.43 5.44 3.94
C ASP A 17 -10.69 4.76 3.36
N GLU A 18 -11.09 5.14 2.15
CA GLU A 18 -12.23 4.53 1.46
C GLU A 18 -11.98 3.05 1.13
N ALA A 19 -10.77 2.69 0.70
CA ALA A 19 -10.42 1.30 0.44
C ALA A 19 -10.45 0.45 1.73
N ALA A 20 -9.92 0.96 2.84
CA ALA A 20 -9.90 0.27 4.13
C ALA A 20 -11.33 0.04 4.65
N ARG A 21 -12.19 1.06 4.61
CA ARG A 21 -13.62 0.93 4.95
C ARG A 21 -14.32 -0.16 4.15
N ARG A 22 -14.06 -0.25 2.84
CA ARG A 22 -14.66 -1.30 1.99
C ARG A 22 -14.15 -2.69 2.33
N VAL A 23 -12.86 -2.84 2.63
CA VAL A 23 -12.26 -4.11 3.06
C VAL A 23 -12.86 -4.57 4.39
N GLU A 24 -12.98 -3.66 5.37
CA GLU A 24 -13.60 -3.94 6.67
C GLU A 24 -15.09 -4.30 6.54
N ALA A 25 -15.84 -3.56 5.71
CA ALA A 25 -17.25 -3.86 5.44
C ALA A 25 -17.45 -5.24 4.78
N ALA A 26 -16.43 -5.75 4.09
CA ALA A 26 -16.42 -7.10 3.53
C ALA A 26 -16.02 -8.19 4.55
N GLY A 27 -15.81 -7.84 5.82
CA GLY A 27 -15.41 -8.77 6.88
C GLY A 27 -13.94 -9.18 6.83
N LEU A 28 -13.11 -8.43 6.09
CA LEU A 28 -11.67 -8.67 5.97
C LEU A 28 -10.89 -7.70 6.86
N THR A 29 -9.65 -8.07 7.19
CA THR A 29 -8.75 -7.23 7.99
C THR A 29 -7.57 -6.77 7.15
N VAL A 30 -7.27 -5.47 7.17
CA VAL A 30 -6.06 -4.93 6.57
C VAL A 30 -4.90 -5.19 7.53
N ALA A 31 -4.12 -6.24 7.29
CA ALA A 31 -2.98 -6.58 8.14
C ALA A 31 -1.76 -5.67 7.92
N ARG A 32 -1.49 -5.28 6.67
CA ARG A 32 -0.36 -4.44 6.25
C ARG A 32 -0.83 -3.48 5.16
N SER A 33 -0.23 -2.30 5.10
CA SER A 33 -0.52 -1.31 4.07
C SER A 33 0.71 -0.52 3.67
N LEU A 34 0.76 -0.14 2.40
CA LEU A 34 1.71 0.83 1.86
C LEU A 34 0.91 1.92 1.14
N VAL A 35 1.23 3.18 1.40
CA VAL A 35 0.63 4.35 0.74
C VAL A 35 1.76 5.25 0.25
N GLY A 36 1.82 5.52 -1.04
CA GLY A 36 2.88 6.33 -1.65
C GLY A 36 3.10 6.03 -3.13
N ASN A 37 4.22 6.50 -3.67
CA ASN A 37 4.62 6.27 -5.06
C ASN A 37 5.58 5.08 -5.12
N TRP A 38 5.08 3.90 -5.49
CA TRP A 38 5.83 2.64 -5.50
C TRP A 38 6.13 2.14 -6.92
N CYS A 39 5.18 2.34 -7.84
CA CYS A 39 5.26 1.99 -9.25
C CYS A 39 4.59 3.12 -10.06
N THR A 40 5.39 4.10 -10.48
CA THR A 40 4.92 5.34 -11.12
C THR A 40 4.82 5.21 -12.64
N SER A 41 4.01 6.07 -13.25
CA SER A 41 3.93 6.31 -14.69
C SER A 41 4.24 7.78 -14.99
N LEU A 42 5.52 8.16 -14.91
CA LEU A 42 6.01 9.54 -15.03
C LEU A 42 5.25 10.49 -14.09
N ASP A 43 4.59 11.50 -14.65
CA ASP A 43 3.81 12.55 -13.98
C ASP A 43 2.29 12.32 -14.09
N MET A 44 1.86 11.09 -14.34
CA MET A 44 0.43 10.77 -14.43
C MET A 44 -0.28 11.07 -13.09
N ALA A 45 -1.35 11.85 -13.17
CA ALA A 45 -2.31 12.02 -12.09
C ALA A 45 -3.24 10.80 -12.05
N GLY A 46 -3.03 9.93 -11.08
CA GLY A 46 -3.81 8.71 -10.88
C GLY A 46 -3.20 7.81 -9.82
N CYS A 47 -3.94 6.77 -9.45
CA CYS A 47 -3.47 5.77 -8.49
C CYS A 47 -3.95 4.37 -8.86
N SER A 48 -3.32 3.36 -8.26
CA SER A 48 -3.78 1.97 -8.30
C SER A 48 -3.93 1.39 -6.89
N LEU A 49 -4.85 0.44 -6.80
CA LEU A 49 -5.07 -0.39 -5.62
C LEU A 49 -4.57 -1.81 -5.92
N THR A 50 -3.72 -2.32 -5.02
CA THR A 50 -3.29 -3.71 -5.01
C THR A 50 -3.75 -4.32 -3.71
N VAL A 51 -4.46 -5.44 -3.79
CA VAL A 51 -4.95 -6.20 -2.63
C VAL A 51 -4.38 -7.60 -2.74
N THR A 52 -3.71 -8.05 -1.69
CA THR A 52 -3.07 -9.37 -1.62
C THR A 52 -3.56 -10.07 -0.37
N ARG A 53 -4.05 -11.31 -0.53
CA ARG A 53 -4.38 -12.16 0.61
C ARG A 53 -3.06 -12.62 1.24
N LEU A 54 -2.93 -12.39 2.54
CA LEU A 54 -1.80 -12.87 3.32
C LEU A 54 -2.19 -14.12 4.10
N ASP A 55 -1.26 -15.05 4.17
CA ASP A 55 -1.23 -16.18 5.10
C ASP A 55 -0.05 -16.00 6.08
N ALA A 56 0.16 -16.96 6.97
CA ALA A 56 1.19 -16.87 7.99
C ALA A 56 2.61 -16.80 7.41
N GLU A 57 2.89 -17.56 6.35
CA GLU A 57 4.20 -17.57 5.69
C GLU A 57 4.49 -16.23 5.02
N THR A 58 3.57 -15.77 4.17
CA THR A 58 3.71 -14.50 3.44
C THR A 58 3.71 -13.29 4.37
N THR A 59 2.99 -13.35 5.50
CA THR A 59 3.06 -12.32 6.55
C THR A 59 4.46 -12.28 7.17
N GLY A 60 5.05 -13.44 7.49
CA GLY A 60 6.40 -13.53 8.00
C GLY A 60 7.45 -12.99 7.02
N LEU A 61 7.28 -13.27 5.72
CA LEU A 61 8.17 -12.75 4.67
C LEU A 61 8.03 -11.22 4.51
N TRP A 62 6.82 -10.68 4.64
CA TRP A 62 6.61 -9.23 4.62
C TRP A 62 7.30 -8.53 5.80
N ASP A 63 7.18 -9.09 7.00
CA ASP A 63 7.73 -8.49 8.22
C ASP A 63 9.25 -8.63 8.35
N ALA A 64 9.87 -9.47 7.53
CA ALA A 64 11.32 -9.66 7.53
C ALA A 64 12.05 -8.32 7.26
N PRO A 65 13.21 -8.07 7.89
CA PRO A 65 13.95 -6.83 7.71
C PRO A 65 14.28 -6.54 6.24
N VAL A 66 14.14 -5.28 5.84
CA VAL A 66 14.46 -4.81 4.49
C VAL A 66 15.23 -3.50 4.58
N HIS A 67 16.25 -3.35 3.74
CA HIS A 67 17.06 -2.14 3.69
C HIS A 67 17.36 -1.75 2.24
N THR A 68 16.43 -1.01 1.65
CA THR A 68 16.52 -0.50 0.27
C THR A 68 16.28 1.02 0.26
N PRO A 69 16.44 1.71 -0.88
CA PRO A 69 16.12 3.13 -0.99
C PRO A 69 14.63 3.45 -0.77
N ALA A 70 13.72 2.56 -1.16
CA ALA A 70 12.28 2.79 -1.11
C ALA A 70 11.57 2.09 0.06
N LEU A 71 12.03 0.91 0.48
CA LEU A 71 11.48 0.15 1.60
C LEU A 71 12.54 -0.09 2.67
N ARG A 72 12.20 0.25 3.93
CA ARG A 72 13.08 0.07 5.09
C ARG A 72 12.30 -0.17 6.38
N TRP A 73 12.53 -1.31 7.02
CA TRP A 73 12.04 -1.64 8.36
C TRP A 73 12.84 -2.79 8.98
N GLY A 74 12.66 -3.01 10.29
CA GLY A 74 13.31 -4.10 11.03
C GLY A 74 14.79 -3.86 11.35
N CYS A 75 15.23 -2.59 11.31
CA CYS A 75 16.58 -2.16 11.69
C CYS A 75 16.65 -1.66 13.13
#